data_AF-A0A9Q3PPA1-F1
#
_entry.id   AF-A0A9Q3PPA1-F1
#
_cell.length_a   1.000
_cell.length_b   1.000
_cell.length_c   1.000
_cell.angle_alpha   90.00
_cell.angle_beta   90.00
_cell.angle_gamma   90.00
#
_symmetry.space_group_name_H-M   'P 1'
#
loop_
_entity.id
_entity.type
_entity.pdbx_description
1 polymer ?
#
loop_
_entity_poly.entity_id
_entity_poly.type
_entity_poly.pdbx_seq_one_letter_code
_entity_poly.pdbx_strand_id
1 'polypeptide(L)'
;MDAATLLANTLSPDPTLQSNATNQLETSSRKHFAPDLDSLLSILISTDQPSHIRNAAGLAIKNALTSHEVIRNEELIQRWKSVPNQIRIRVKDGLIRMLGDNQRPVCQVSGQDIAAIRPVELPLGMWSGLISQLLQIINTPKRGLSLRQSATFVKLPEVLAAQSNEILTPVVSGARKEEPSPEVQLASFDALLNSLEFVYDKFEREGERNYIMQVVCKATQSPTPDVQVAAFRCLVRIMQLYYIFFTYIAFQNSNYWTGDHCCNKNLNQHLQGI
;
A
#
# COMPACT_ATOMS: atom_id res chain seq x y z
N MET A 1 2.18 -7.17 34.28
CA MET A 1 2.26 -5.77 33.84
C MET A 1 1.26 -5.60 32.72
N ASP A 2 0.46 -4.56 32.73
CA ASP A 2 -0.51 -4.29 31.66
C ASP A 2 0.23 -4.03 30.33
N ALA A 3 -0.23 -4.63 29.24
CA ALA A 3 0.44 -4.57 27.94
C ALA A 3 0.46 -3.13 27.36
N ALA A 4 -0.54 -2.31 27.67
CA ALA A 4 -0.54 -0.89 27.29
C ALA A 4 0.53 -0.10 28.04
N THR A 5 0.73 -0.39 29.33
CA THR A 5 1.81 0.22 30.13
C THR A 5 3.18 -0.18 29.61
N LEU A 6 3.35 -1.45 29.21
CA LEU A 6 4.59 -1.93 28.62
C LEU A 6 4.91 -1.23 27.28
N LEU A 7 3.89 -1.02 26.44
CA LEU A 7 4.03 -0.24 25.20
C LEU A 7 4.29 1.25 25.44
N ALA A 8 3.73 1.84 26.50
CA ALA A 8 4.05 3.21 26.86
C ALA A 8 5.54 3.34 27.25
N ASN A 9 6.08 2.34 27.96
CA ASN A 9 7.48 2.31 28.37
C ASN A 9 8.46 2.18 27.19
N THR A 10 8.07 1.56 26.07
CA THR A 10 8.93 1.52 24.86
C THR A 10 9.06 2.89 24.18
N LEU A 11 8.17 3.82 24.50
CA LEU A 11 8.21 5.19 24.00
C LEU A 11 8.88 6.16 24.99
N SER A 12 9.37 5.67 26.13
CA SER A 12 10.02 6.49 27.15
C SER A 12 11.32 7.12 26.64
N PRO A 13 11.63 8.37 27.04
CA PRO A 13 12.94 8.97 26.79
C PRO A 13 14.08 8.36 27.63
N ASP A 14 13.75 7.60 28.68
CA ASP A 14 14.75 6.88 29.49
C ASP A 14 15.20 5.61 28.74
N PRO A 15 16.49 5.52 28.33
CA PRO A 15 17.00 4.38 27.56
C PRO A 15 16.95 3.06 28.33
N THR A 16 17.05 3.09 29.66
CA THR A 16 17.02 1.88 30.48
C THR A 16 15.60 1.31 30.54
N LEU A 17 14.61 2.17 30.78
CA LEU A 17 13.20 1.78 30.79
C LEU A 17 12.75 1.30 29.40
N GLN A 18 13.15 2.00 28.34
CA GLN A 18 12.85 1.63 26.97
C GLN A 18 13.44 0.26 26.59
N SER A 19 14.73 0.04 26.88
CA SER A 19 15.41 -1.23 26.58
C SER A 19 14.77 -2.39 27.36
N ASN A 20 14.48 -2.19 28.65
CA ASN A 20 13.81 -3.19 29.47
C ASN A 20 12.42 -3.55 28.94
N ALA A 21 11.62 -2.55 28.57
CA ALA A 21 10.30 -2.77 28.00
C ALA A 21 10.35 -3.52 26.65
N THR A 22 11.30 -3.15 25.79
CA THR A 22 11.51 -3.80 24.49
C THR A 22 11.93 -5.27 24.66
N ASN A 23 12.88 -5.54 25.56
CA ASN A 23 13.32 -6.91 25.88
C ASN A 23 12.18 -7.77 26.45
N GLN A 24 11.31 -7.18 27.27
CA GLN A 24 10.14 -7.88 27.80
C GLN A 24 9.12 -8.22 26.72
N LEU A 25 8.84 -7.30 25.79
CA LEU A 25 7.96 -7.57 24.63
C LEU A 25 8.52 -8.70 23.75
N GLU A 26 9.82 -8.66 23.45
CA GLU A 26 10.46 -9.71 22.66
C GLU A 26 10.40 -11.07 23.36
N THR A 27 10.68 -11.09 24.67
CA THR A 27 10.68 -12.32 25.46
C THR A 27 9.28 -12.92 25.56
N SER A 28 8.27 -12.08 25.80
CA SER A 28 6.86 -12.50 25.84
C SER A 28 6.48 -13.12 24.50
N SER A 29 6.78 -12.40 23.41
CA SER A 29 6.44 -12.84 22.07
C SER A 29 6.99 -14.24 21.82
N ARG A 30 8.31 -14.43 22.06
CA ARG A 30 9.00 -15.71 21.84
C ARG A 30 8.36 -16.88 22.61
N LYS A 31 7.83 -16.65 23.82
CA LYS A 31 7.18 -17.68 24.63
C LYS A 31 5.75 -17.98 24.21
N HIS A 32 4.95 -16.94 23.96
CA HIS A 32 3.50 -17.07 23.72
C HIS A 32 3.04 -16.20 22.56
N PHE A 33 3.48 -16.55 21.35
CA PHE A 33 3.27 -15.72 20.17
C PHE A 33 1.80 -15.38 19.86
N ALA A 34 0.92 -16.38 19.85
CA ALA A 34 -0.47 -16.17 19.43
C ALA A 34 -1.29 -15.35 20.45
N PRO A 35 -1.21 -15.63 21.77
CA PRO A 35 -1.80 -14.76 22.79
C PRO A 35 -1.24 -13.34 22.77
N ASP A 36 0.06 -13.18 22.56
CA ASP A 36 0.69 -11.86 22.50
C ASP A 36 0.19 -11.03 21.31
N LEU A 37 0.07 -11.64 20.13
CA LEU A 37 -0.55 -10.98 18.97
C LEU A 37 -1.98 -10.55 19.25
N ASP A 38 -2.78 -11.38 19.93
CA ASP A 38 -4.17 -11.07 20.27
C ASP A 38 -4.27 -9.91 21.27
N SER A 39 -3.34 -9.86 22.24
CA SER A 39 -3.21 -8.76 23.20
C SER A 39 -2.84 -7.45 22.51
N LEU A 40 -1.82 -7.47 21.64
CA LEU A 40 -1.40 -6.28 20.88
C LEU A 40 -2.52 -5.80 19.95
N LEU A 41 -3.21 -6.71 19.28
CA LEU A 41 -4.35 -6.38 18.42
C LEU A 41 -5.46 -5.71 19.23
N SER A 42 -5.77 -6.22 20.41
CA SER A 42 -6.81 -5.66 21.29
C SER A 42 -6.49 -4.22 21.70
N ILE A 43 -5.22 -3.88 21.88
CA ILE A 43 -4.76 -2.50 22.13
C ILE A 43 -4.89 -1.65 20.86
N LEU A 44 -4.44 -2.15 19.71
CA LEU A 44 -4.53 -1.43 18.43
C LEU A 44 -5.98 -1.04 18.08
N ILE A 45 -6.93 -1.95 18.27
CA ILE A 45 -8.34 -1.74 17.93
C ILE A 45 -9.14 -0.95 18.97
N SER A 46 -8.60 -0.78 20.18
CA SER A 46 -9.32 -0.10 21.27
C SER A 46 -9.33 1.41 21.06
N THR A 47 -10.53 2.00 21.08
CA THR A 47 -10.72 3.46 21.03
C THR A 47 -10.41 4.15 22.35
N ASP A 48 -10.30 3.39 23.44
CA ASP A 48 -10.01 3.92 24.78
C ASP A 48 -8.51 4.19 24.97
N GLN A 49 -7.67 3.63 24.09
CA GLN A 49 -6.22 3.79 24.13
C GLN A 49 -5.76 5.03 23.36
N PRO A 50 -4.77 5.77 23.86
CA PRO A 50 -4.15 6.88 23.15
C PRO A 50 -3.56 6.46 21.80
N SER A 51 -3.62 7.37 20.81
CA SER A 51 -3.14 7.11 19.44
C SER A 51 -1.71 6.60 19.36
N HIS A 52 -0.80 7.12 20.20
CA HIS A 52 0.60 6.72 20.23
C HIS A 52 0.79 5.29 20.78
N ILE A 53 -0.03 4.86 21.74
CA ILE A 53 -0.02 3.48 22.27
C ILE A 53 -0.59 2.52 21.23
N ARG A 54 -1.70 2.88 20.57
CA ARG A 54 -2.27 2.10 19.47
C ARG A 54 -1.25 1.92 18.34
N ASN A 55 -0.57 3.00 17.96
CA ASN A 55 0.48 2.96 16.94
C ASN A 55 1.68 2.09 17.36
N ALA A 56 2.10 2.16 18.63
CA ALA A 56 3.15 1.29 19.17
C ALA A 56 2.75 -0.20 19.14
N ALA A 57 1.49 -0.51 19.44
CA ALA A 57 0.94 -1.86 19.34
C ALA A 57 1.01 -2.40 17.90
N GLY A 58 0.57 -1.60 16.92
CA GLY A 58 0.69 -1.95 15.50
C GLY A 58 2.15 -2.15 15.07
N LEU A 59 3.06 -1.28 15.52
CA LEU A 59 4.48 -1.43 15.18
C LEU A 59 5.09 -2.70 15.78
N ALA A 60 4.69 -3.07 17.00
CA ALA A 60 5.08 -4.32 17.62
C ALA A 60 4.54 -5.54 16.85
N ILE A 61 3.29 -5.48 16.35
CA ILE A 61 2.72 -6.51 15.47
C ILE A 61 3.56 -6.63 14.20
N LYS A 62 3.84 -5.52 13.49
CA LYS A 62 4.66 -5.52 12.28
C LYS A 62 6.02 -6.20 12.49
N ASN A 63 6.71 -5.79 13.54
CA ASN A 63 8.05 -6.29 13.87
C ASN A 63 8.03 -7.77 14.28
N ALA A 64 6.86 -8.28 14.70
CA ALA A 64 6.64 -9.69 14.99
C ALA A 64 6.28 -10.52 13.74
N LEU A 65 5.99 -9.88 12.60
CA LEU A 65 5.55 -10.53 11.36
C LEU A 65 6.59 -10.46 10.23
N THR A 66 7.45 -9.44 10.20
CA THR A 66 8.44 -9.27 9.14
C THR A 66 9.77 -8.71 9.64
N SER A 67 10.85 -9.04 8.92
CA SER A 67 12.20 -8.53 9.14
C SER A 67 12.87 -8.20 7.81
N HIS A 68 13.82 -7.27 7.82
CA HIS A 68 14.69 -7.00 6.66
C HIS A 68 15.73 -8.11 6.43
N GLU A 69 16.06 -8.87 7.48
CA GLU A 69 16.98 -9.99 7.40
C GLU A 69 16.27 -11.23 6.86
N VAL A 70 16.77 -11.79 5.75
CA VAL A 70 16.13 -12.90 5.02
C VAL A 70 15.87 -14.11 5.92
N ILE A 71 16.89 -14.59 6.63
CA ILE A 71 16.79 -15.78 7.49
C ILE A 71 15.75 -15.56 8.59
N ARG A 72 15.84 -14.43 9.30
CA ARG A 72 14.88 -14.07 10.35
C ARG A 72 13.47 -13.93 9.78
N ASN A 73 13.32 -13.38 8.58
CA ASN A 73 12.02 -13.23 7.95
C ASN A 73 11.38 -14.60 7.62
N GLU A 74 12.17 -15.59 7.17
CA GLU A 74 11.68 -16.96 6.97
C GLU A 74 11.18 -17.60 8.27
N GLU A 75 11.89 -17.41 9.39
CA GLU A 75 11.45 -17.88 10.71
C GLU A 75 10.13 -17.25 11.13
N LEU A 76 9.98 -15.92 10.94
CA LEU A 76 8.75 -15.20 11.26
C LEU A 76 7.58 -15.67 10.37
N ILE A 77 7.83 -15.95 9.09
CA ILE A 77 6.83 -16.51 8.18
C ILE A 77 6.33 -17.88 8.67
N GLN A 78 7.23 -18.78 9.05
CA GLN A 78 6.84 -20.10 9.57
C GLN A 78 6.08 -19.98 10.88
N ARG A 79 6.50 -19.05 11.74
CA ARG A 79 5.84 -18.77 13.01
C ARG A 79 4.45 -18.18 12.84
N TRP A 80 4.24 -17.32 11.83
CA TRP A 80 2.89 -16.85 11.46
C TRP A 80 2.01 -18.00 10.95
N LYS A 81 2.55 -18.88 10.11
CA LYS A 81 1.81 -20.04 9.58
C LYS A 81 1.37 -21.02 10.67
N SER A 82 2.11 -21.13 11.77
CA SER A 82 1.76 -22.00 12.90
C SER A 82 0.71 -21.39 13.85
N VAL A 83 0.35 -20.11 13.68
CA VAL A 83 -0.70 -19.48 14.48
C VAL A 83 -2.06 -20.13 14.17
N PRO A 84 -2.87 -20.47 15.19
CA PRO A 84 -4.22 -20.99 14.99
C PRO A 84 -5.07 -20.13 14.06
N ASN A 85 -5.81 -20.77 13.16
CA ASN A 85 -6.56 -20.08 12.11
C ASN A 85 -7.53 -19.02 12.66
N GLN A 86 -8.16 -19.30 13.81
CA GLN A 86 -9.05 -18.37 14.49
C GLN A 86 -8.36 -17.06 14.88
N ILE A 87 -7.12 -17.12 15.37
CA ILE A 87 -6.34 -15.94 15.75
C ILE A 87 -5.90 -15.18 14.50
N ARG A 88 -5.45 -15.88 13.46
CA ARG A 88 -5.10 -15.23 12.18
C ARG A 88 -6.29 -14.48 11.58
N ILE A 89 -7.49 -15.06 11.58
CA ILE A 89 -8.72 -14.41 11.12
C ILE A 89 -8.99 -13.14 11.95
N ARG A 90 -8.93 -13.25 13.29
CA ARG A 90 -9.16 -12.10 14.18
C ARG A 90 -8.18 -10.96 13.92
N VAL A 91 -6.88 -11.27 13.76
CA VAL A 91 -5.85 -10.30 13.39
C VAL A 91 -6.19 -9.63 12.06
N LYS A 92 -6.47 -10.42 11.01
CA LYS A 92 -6.83 -9.89 9.70
C LYS A 92 -8.04 -8.95 9.75
N ASP A 93 -9.12 -9.37 10.40
CA ASP A 93 -10.35 -8.57 10.52
C ASP A 93 -10.12 -7.29 11.32
N GLY A 94 -9.31 -7.36 12.39
CA GLY A 94 -8.93 -6.21 13.19
C GLY A 94 -8.12 -5.19 12.37
N LEU A 95 -7.11 -5.65 11.62
CA LEU A 95 -6.29 -4.77 10.77
C LEU A 95 -7.12 -4.10 9.66
N ILE A 96 -8.01 -4.86 9.00
CA ILE A 96 -8.91 -4.33 7.97
C ILE A 96 -9.84 -3.27 8.55
N ARG A 97 -10.35 -3.47 9.77
CA ARG A 97 -11.18 -2.47 10.46
C ARG A 97 -10.41 -1.16 10.70
N MET A 98 -9.14 -1.26 11.09
CA MET A 98 -8.30 -0.10 11.42
C MET A 98 -7.88 0.73 10.20
N LEU A 99 -7.95 0.19 8.98
CA LEU A 99 -7.74 0.98 7.77
C LEU A 99 -8.72 2.14 7.64
N GLY A 100 -9.93 1.99 8.19
CA GLY A 100 -10.97 3.02 8.22
C GLY A 100 -11.01 3.86 9.50
N ASP A 101 -9.97 3.83 10.33
CA ASP A 101 -9.89 4.65 11.56
C ASP A 101 -9.78 6.15 11.22
N ASN A 102 -10.10 7.00 12.19
CA ASN A 102 -9.99 8.45 12.05
C ASN A 102 -8.55 8.93 12.32
N GLN A 103 -7.72 8.11 12.97
CA GLN A 103 -6.34 8.43 13.31
C GLN A 103 -5.39 7.90 12.23
N ARG A 104 -4.83 8.82 11.44
CA ARG A 104 -3.90 8.50 10.35
C ARG A 104 -2.73 7.56 10.74
N PRO A 105 -2.06 7.71 11.90
CA PRO A 105 -1.00 6.79 12.30
C PRO A 105 -1.49 5.34 12.45
N VAL A 106 -2.70 5.15 12.99
CA VAL A 106 -3.32 3.82 13.16
C VAL A 106 -3.65 3.19 11.82
N CYS A 107 -4.20 3.96 10.88
CA CYS A 107 -4.43 3.49 9.50
C CYS A 107 -3.13 3.04 8.84
N GLN A 108 -2.07 3.85 8.96
CA GLN A 108 -0.78 3.58 8.34
C GLN A 108 -0.14 2.29 8.87
N VAL A 109 -0.07 2.13 10.19
CA VAL A 109 0.55 0.95 10.80
C VAL A 109 -0.25 -0.32 10.49
N SER A 110 -1.58 -0.25 10.53
CA SER A 110 -2.44 -1.39 10.18
C SER A 110 -2.28 -1.79 8.73
N GLY A 111 -2.10 -0.82 7.84
CA GLY A 111 -1.69 -1.10 6.47
C GLY A 111 -0.36 -1.85 6.43
N GLN A 112 0.67 -1.38 7.14
CA GLN A 112 1.99 -2.03 7.15
C GLN A 112 1.90 -3.49 7.62
N ASP A 113 1.07 -3.77 8.63
CA ASP A 113 0.81 -5.12 9.11
C ASP A 113 0.15 -5.99 8.02
N ILE A 114 -0.84 -5.46 7.30
CA ILE A 114 -1.45 -6.16 6.15
C ILE A 114 -0.40 -6.44 5.07
N ALA A 115 0.47 -5.46 4.77
CA ALA A 115 1.53 -5.64 3.79
C ALA A 115 2.59 -6.67 4.21
N ALA A 116 2.77 -6.91 5.51
CA ALA A 116 3.64 -7.97 6.04
C ALA A 116 3.00 -9.36 5.96
N ILE A 117 1.69 -9.48 6.23
CA ILE A 117 0.96 -10.76 6.22
C ILE A 117 0.69 -11.24 4.78
N ARG A 118 0.32 -10.31 3.91
CA ARG A 118 -0.20 -10.62 2.57
C ARG A 118 0.76 -11.43 1.69
N PRO A 119 2.08 -11.17 1.60
CA PRO A 119 3.03 -12.00 0.85
C PRO A 119 3.08 -13.45 1.33
N VAL A 120 2.67 -13.72 2.58
CA VAL A 120 2.62 -15.07 3.15
C VAL A 120 1.31 -15.76 2.84
N GLU A 121 0.18 -15.06 3.01
CA GLU A 121 -1.14 -15.69 2.94
C GLU A 121 -1.77 -15.73 1.55
N LEU A 122 -1.52 -14.72 0.70
CA LEU A 122 -2.11 -14.68 -0.64
C LEU A 122 -1.64 -15.83 -1.54
N PRO A 123 -0.33 -16.17 -1.66
CA PRO A 123 0.09 -17.28 -2.51
C PRO A 123 -0.48 -18.63 -2.06
N LEU A 124 -0.86 -18.74 -0.79
CA LEU A 124 -1.44 -19.95 -0.19
C LEU A 124 -2.97 -19.94 -0.20
N GLY A 125 -3.62 -18.91 -0.75
CA GLY A 125 -5.08 -18.78 -0.76
C GLY A 125 -5.72 -18.58 0.61
N MET A 126 -4.95 -18.27 1.65
CA MET A 126 -5.45 -18.16 3.03
C MET A 126 -6.16 -16.83 3.33
N TRP A 127 -6.09 -15.87 2.40
CA TRP A 127 -6.75 -14.57 2.50
C TRP A 127 -7.38 -14.13 1.16
N SER A 128 -8.20 -15.00 0.57
CA SER A 128 -8.86 -14.75 -0.71
C SER A 128 -9.75 -13.48 -0.74
N GLY A 129 -10.36 -13.10 0.39
CA GLY A 129 -11.23 -11.93 0.49
C GLY A 129 -10.54 -10.56 0.61
N LEU A 130 -9.20 -10.51 0.68
CA LEU A 130 -8.47 -9.27 0.96
C LEU A 130 -8.78 -8.17 -0.06
N ILE A 131 -8.74 -8.50 -1.36
CA ILE A 131 -8.97 -7.51 -2.41
C ILE A 131 -10.38 -6.94 -2.30
N SER A 132 -11.39 -7.79 -2.26
CA SER A 132 -12.79 -7.34 -2.18
C SER A 132 -13.04 -6.45 -0.96
N GLN A 133 -12.43 -6.78 0.18
CA GLN A 133 -12.49 -5.97 1.40
C GLN A 133 -11.83 -4.59 1.22
N LEU A 134 -10.62 -4.54 0.63
CA LEU A 134 -9.94 -3.27 0.36
C LEU A 134 -10.74 -2.39 -0.60
N LEU A 135 -11.30 -2.97 -1.66
CA LEU A 135 -12.15 -2.26 -2.63
C LEU A 135 -13.39 -1.68 -1.97
N GLN A 136 -14.04 -2.44 -1.09
CA GLN A 136 -15.20 -1.97 -0.34
C GLN A 136 -14.85 -0.76 0.54
N ILE A 137 -13.68 -0.77 1.18
CA ILE A 137 -13.22 0.35 2.00
C ILE A 137 -12.92 1.59 1.14
N ILE A 138 -12.25 1.42 -0.01
CA ILE A 138 -11.91 2.51 -0.93
C ILE A 138 -13.15 3.19 -1.50
N ASN A 139 -14.21 2.41 -1.76
CA ASN A 139 -15.49 2.92 -2.28
C ASN A 139 -16.36 3.59 -1.21
N THR A 140 -15.96 3.55 0.07
CA THR A 140 -16.69 4.22 1.15
C THR A 140 -16.18 5.65 1.30
N PRO A 141 -16.99 6.71 1.14
CA PRO A 141 -16.51 8.09 1.03
C PRO A 141 -15.73 8.61 2.24
N LYS A 142 -16.07 8.20 3.48
CA LYS A 142 -15.35 8.62 4.70
C LYS A 142 -14.13 7.75 5.03
N ARG A 143 -14.28 6.42 4.94
CA ARG A 143 -13.20 5.46 5.26
C ARG A 143 -12.16 5.34 4.13
N GLY A 144 -12.61 5.53 2.90
CA GLY A 144 -11.78 5.49 1.70
C GLY A 144 -10.72 6.58 1.72
N LEU A 145 -11.01 7.79 2.24
CA LEU A 145 -10.03 8.85 2.36
C LEU A 145 -8.84 8.45 3.25
N SER A 146 -9.09 7.91 4.46
CA SER A 146 -8.02 7.44 5.36
C SER A 146 -7.17 6.34 4.73
N LEU A 147 -7.81 5.37 4.05
CA LEU A 147 -7.11 4.27 3.37
C LEU A 147 -6.31 4.78 2.17
N ARG A 148 -6.91 5.63 1.33
CA ARG A 148 -6.25 6.24 0.17
C ARG A 148 -5.09 7.15 0.60
N GLN A 149 -5.14 7.76 1.78
CA GLN A 149 -4.03 8.55 2.35
C GLN A 149 -2.97 7.70 3.06
N SER A 150 -3.23 6.41 3.28
CA SER A 150 -2.28 5.47 3.84
C SER A 150 -1.41 4.91 2.72
N ALA A 151 -0.09 5.03 2.86
CA ALA A 151 0.90 4.59 1.87
C ALA A 151 0.91 3.07 1.63
N THR A 152 -0.06 2.31 2.16
CA THR A 152 -0.01 0.85 2.17
C THR A 152 -0.92 0.16 1.17
N PHE A 153 -1.81 0.91 0.50
CA PHE A 153 -2.40 0.45 -0.76
C PHE A 153 -1.34 0.22 -1.85
N VAL A 154 -0.14 0.78 -1.65
CA VAL A 154 0.84 1.07 -2.69
C VAL A 154 1.62 -0.15 -3.19
N LYS A 155 1.82 -1.23 -2.43
CA LYS A 155 2.69 -2.35 -2.89
C LYS A 155 1.92 -3.65 -3.09
N LEU A 156 1.02 -3.78 -4.05
CA LEU A 156 0.30 -5.05 -4.30
C LEU A 156 1.25 -6.10 -4.94
N PRO A 157 1.30 -7.36 -4.44
CA PRO A 157 2.21 -8.39 -4.94
C PRO A 157 1.74 -8.93 -6.29
N GLU A 158 2.70 -9.46 -7.05
CA GLU A 158 2.56 -10.11 -8.37
C GLU A 158 1.42 -11.14 -8.44
N VAL A 159 1.13 -11.81 -7.32
CA VAL A 159 0.02 -12.77 -7.16
C VAL A 159 -1.36 -12.18 -7.51
N LEU A 160 -1.48 -10.86 -7.56
CA LEU A 160 -2.72 -10.16 -7.87
C LEU A 160 -2.89 -9.81 -9.35
N ALA A 161 -1.99 -10.25 -10.24
CA ALA A 161 -2.14 -10.12 -11.69
C ALA A 161 -3.51 -10.63 -12.18
N ALA A 162 -3.98 -11.75 -11.64
CA ALA A 162 -5.29 -12.34 -11.95
C ALA A 162 -6.48 -11.46 -11.51
N GLN A 163 -6.29 -10.56 -10.54
CA GLN A 163 -7.30 -9.63 -10.02
C GLN A 163 -7.01 -8.17 -10.44
N SER A 164 -6.12 -7.97 -11.42
CA SER A 164 -5.68 -6.65 -11.90
C SER A 164 -6.82 -5.73 -12.33
N ASN A 165 -7.90 -6.29 -12.90
CA ASN A 165 -9.10 -5.54 -13.30
C ASN A 165 -9.77 -4.83 -12.10
N GLU A 166 -9.91 -5.55 -10.99
CA GLU A 166 -10.59 -5.06 -9.80
C GLU A 166 -9.73 -4.02 -9.06
N ILE A 167 -8.42 -4.14 -9.14
CA ILE A 167 -7.45 -3.21 -8.56
C ILE A 167 -7.31 -1.92 -9.38
N LEU A 168 -7.19 -2.02 -10.70
CA LEU A 168 -6.88 -0.85 -11.53
C LEU A 168 -8.02 0.15 -11.61
N THR A 169 -9.26 -0.30 -11.59
CA THR A 169 -10.44 0.58 -11.67
C THR A 169 -10.43 1.67 -10.57
N PRO A 170 -10.34 1.33 -9.28
CA PRO A 170 -10.26 2.34 -8.22
C PRO A 170 -8.93 3.09 -8.19
N VAL A 171 -7.80 2.45 -8.54
CA VAL A 171 -6.49 3.12 -8.64
C VAL A 171 -6.57 4.27 -9.65
N VAL A 172 -7.02 3.97 -10.87
CA VAL A 172 -7.11 4.95 -11.95
C VAL A 172 -8.21 5.97 -11.63
N SER A 173 -9.29 5.58 -10.94
CA SER A 173 -10.31 6.51 -10.46
C SER A 173 -9.78 7.51 -9.42
N GLY A 174 -8.94 7.08 -8.48
CA GLY A 174 -8.32 7.95 -7.48
C GLY A 174 -7.21 8.84 -8.05
N ALA A 175 -6.63 8.46 -9.19
CA ALA A 175 -5.61 9.24 -9.90
C ALA A 175 -6.20 10.34 -10.82
N ARG A 176 -7.52 10.43 -10.95
CA ARG A 176 -8.18 11.39 -11.85
C ARG A 176 -8.04 12.83 -11.36
N LYS A 177 -8.10 13.77 -12.30
CA LYS A 177 -8.10 15.22 -12.02
C LYS A 177 -9.29 15.64 -11.13
N GLU A 178 -10.41 14.93 -11.24
CA GLU A 178 -11.63 15.21 -10.47
C GLU A 178 -11.55 14.76 -8.99
N GLU A 179 -10.52 14.00 -8.60
CA GLU A 179 -10.30 13.64 -7.20
C GLU A 179 -9.88 14.88 -6.39
N PRO A 180 -10.63 15.28 -5.36
CA PRO A 180 -10.37 16.52 -4.63
C PRO A 180 -9.15 16.48 -3.71
N SER A 181 -8.74 15.30 -3.24
CA SER A 181 -7.59 15.17 -2.32
C SER A 181 -6.30 14.87 -3.09
N PRO A 182 -5.31 15.77 -3.05
CA PRO A 182 -4.01 15.51 -3.69
C PRO A 182 -3.27 14.33 -3.06
N GLU A 183 -3.50 14.05 -1.77
CA GLU A 183 -2.93 12.88 -1.09
C GLU A 183 -3.49 11.57 -1.65
N VAL A 184 -4.78 11.54 -2.00
CA VAL A 184 -5.42 10.40 -2.67
C VAL A 184 -4.83 10.21 -4.06
N GLN A 185 -4.68 11.30 -4.82
CA GLN A 185 -4.05 11.23 -6.15
C GLN A 185 -2.64 10.68 -6.08
N LEU A 186 -1.82 11.19 -5.15
CA LEU A 186 -0.45 10.74 -4.95
C LEU A 186 -0.37 9.24 -4.64
N ALA A 187 -1.16 8.78 -3.66
CA ALA A 187 -1.20 7.37 -3.31
C ALA A 187 -1.72 6.49 -4.46
N SER A 188 -2.64 7.01 -5.27
CA SER A 188 -3.14 6.32 -6.46
C SER A 188 -2.07 6.20 -7.53
N PHE A 189 -1.24 7.23 -7.76
CA PHE A 189 -0.10 7.14 -8.67
C PHE A 189 0.99 6.20 -8.16
N ASP A 190 1.30 6.22 -6.87
CA ASP A 190 2.26 5.26 -6.30
C ASP A 190 1.73 3.81 -6.40
N ALA A 191 0.42 3.60 -6.20
CA ALA A 191 -0.21 2.29 -6.41
C ALA A 191 -0.21 1.88 -7.89
N LEU A 192 -0.48 2.81 -8.81
CA LEU A 192 -0.39 2.57 -10.25
C LEU A 192 1.02 2.15 -10.62
N LEU A 193 2.04 2.89 -10.19
CA LEU A 193 3.46 2.63 -10.48
C LEU A 193 3.86 1.19 -10.12
N ASN A 194 3.49 0.74 -8.92
CA ASN A 194 3.79 -0.62 -8.46
C ASN A 194 2.92 -1.69 -9.12
N SER A 195 1.80 -1.29 -9.74
CA SER A 195 0.95 -2.20 -10.49
C SER A 195 1.36 -2.37 -11.94
N LEU A 196 2.22 -1.47 -12.47
CA LEU A 196 2.61 -1.48 -13.87
C LEU A 196 3.31 -2.77 -14.32
N GLU A 197 3.89 -3.57 -13.43
CA GLU A 197 4.60 -4.81 -13.81
C GLU A 197 3.65 -5.96 -14.18
N PHE A 198 2.40 -5.93 -13.73
CA PHE A 198 1.47 -7.06 -13.86
C PHE A 198 0.15 -6.70 -14.55
N VAL A 199 0.14 -5.60 -15.31
CA VAL A 199 -1.05 -5.10 -16.04
C VAL A 199 -0.88 -5.16 -17.55
N TYR A 200 -0.04 -6.09 -18.03
CA TYR A 200 0.26 -6.23 -19.45
C TYR A 200 -0.98 -6.43 -20.33
N ASP A 201 -1.88 -7.33 -19.92
CA ASP A 201 -3.15 -7.60 -20.61
C ASP A 201 -4.03 -6.35 -20.76
N LYS A 202 -3.85 -5.35 -19.90
CA LYS A 202 -4.56 -4.06 -19.99
C LYS A 202 -3.92 -3.15 -21.03
N PHE A 203 -2.61 -3.19 -21.16
CA PHE A 203 -1.90 -2.42 -22.18
C PHE A 203 -2.05 -3.00 -23.59
N GLU A 204 -2.32 -4.31 -23.73
CA GLU A 204 -2.74 -4.90 -25.01
C GLU A 204 -4.05 -4.29 -25.52
N ARG A 205 -5.01 -4.07 -24.61
CA ARG A 205 -6.34 -3.54 -24.97
C ARG A 205 -6.26 -2.04 -25.16
N GLU A 206 -6.46 -1.59 -26.39
CA GLU A 206 -6.32 -0.17 -26.76
C GLU A 206 -7.16 0.79 -25.90
N GLY A 207 -8.42 0.45 -25.60
CA GLY A 207 -9.27 1.30 -24.77
C GLY A 207 -8.74 1.52 -23.36
N GLU A 208 -8.27 0.45 -22.71
CA GLU A 208 -7.73 0.46 -21.34
C GLU A 208 -6.36 1.18 -21.32
N ARG A 209 -5.49 0.88 -22.28
CA ARG A 209 -4.21 1.56 -22.48
C ARG A 209 -4.40 3.07 -22.64
N ASN A 210 -5.26 3.49 -23.57
CA ASN A 210 -5.50 4.89 -23.85
C ASN A 210 -6.08 5.61 -22.63
N TYR A 211 -6.95 4.93 -21.88
CA TYR A 211 -7.52 5.47 -20.65
C TYR A 211 -6.48 5.71 -19.55
N ILE A 212 -5.62 4.71 -19.27
CA ILE A 212 -4.52 4.85 -18.30
C ILE A 212 -3.56 5.97 -18.72
N MET A 213 -3.16 6.00 -20.00
CA MET A 213 -2.26 7.03 -20.52
C MET A 213 -2.86 8.42 -20.45
N GLN A 214 -4.16 8.58 -20.72
CA GLN A 214 -4.84 9.86 -20.58
C GLN A 214 -4.82 10.37 -19.14
N VAL A 215 -5.06 9.50 -18.16
CA VAL A 215 -5.03 9.87 -16.73
C VAL A 215 -3.62 10.26 -16.30
N VAL A 216 -2.60 9.47 -16.67
CA VAL A 216 -1.19 9.76 -16.36
C VAL A 216 -0.74 11.08 -17.00
N CYS A 217 -0.97 11.27 -18.30
CA CYS A 217 -0.54 12.48 -19.02
C CYS A 217 -1.29 13.73 -18.57
N LYS A 218 -2.54 13.64 -18.13
CA LYS A 218 -3.24 14.78 -17.52
C LYS A 218 -2.60 15.17 -16.18
N ALA A 219 -2.20 14.19 -15.37
CA ALA A 219 -1.64 14.44 -14.05
C ALA A 219 -0.20 14.97 -14.07
N THR A 220 0.56 14.80 -15.16
CA THR A 220 1.84 15.51 -15.34
C THR A 220 1.67 17.03 -15.44
N GLN A 221 0.44 17.51 -15.62
CA GLN A 221 0.08 18.93 -15.60
C GLN A 221 -0.64 19.33 -14.30
N SER A 222 -0.60 18.48 -13.26
CA SER A 222 -1.19 18.80 -11.96
C SER A 222 -0.50 20.03 -11.35
N PRO A 223 -1.27 20.95 -10.71
CA PRO A 223 -0.67 22.06 -9.96
C PRO A 223 0.05 21.60 -8.68
N THR A 224 -0.15 20.35 -8.24
CA THR A 224 0.52 19.76 -7.07
C THR A 224 1.83 19.08 -7.50
N PRO A 225 3.00 19.57 -7.06
CA PRO A 225 4.30 19.03 -7.47
C PRO A 225 4.47 17.54 -7.21
N ASP A 226 4.02 17.04 -6.06
CA ASP A 226 4.14 15.62 -5.70
C ASP A 226 3.36 14.71 -6.65
N VAL A 227 2.14 15.12 -7.02
CA VAL A 227 1.29 14.39 -7.99
C VAL A 227 1.94 14.43 -9.38
N GLN A 228 2.48 15.57 -9.79
CA GLN A 228 3.20 15.72 -11.05
C GLN A 228 4.43 14.78 -11.12
N VAL A 229 5.26 14.76 -10.07
CA VAL A 229 6.44 13.87 -9.98
C VAL A 229 6.01 12.40 -10.02
N ALA A 230 4.97 12.02 -9.28
CA ALA A 230 4.46 10.65 -9.28
C ALA A 230 3.90 10.22 -10.66
N ALA A 231 3.22 11.12 -11.37
CA ALA A 231 2.76 10.89 -12.73
C ALA A 231 3.92 10.70 -13.71
N PHE A 232 4.99 11.51 -13.62
CA PHE A 232 6.19 11.33 -14.44
C PHE A 232 6.90 10.00 -14.14
N ARG A 233 6.97 9.57 -12.88
CA ARG A 233 7.50 8.24 -12.51
C ARG A 233 6.71 7.12 -13.18
N CYS A 234 5.37 7.22 -13.19
CA CYS A 234 4.52 6.28 -13.92
C CYS A 234 4.81 6.30 -15.42
N LEU A 235 4.92 7.48 -16.03
CA LEU A 235 5.21 7.62 -17.46
C LEU A 235 6.53 6.93 -17.85
N VAL A 236 7.61 7.19 -17.09
CA VAL A 236 8.92 6.56 -17.32
C VAL A 236 8.81 5.04 -17.21
N ARG A 237 8.13 4.53 -16.17
CA ARG A 237 7.97 3.09 -15.98
C ARG A 237 7.12 2.44 -17.07
N ILE A 238 6.06 3.12 -17.53
CA ILE A 238 5.26 2.66 -18.66
C ILE A 238 6.13 2.53 -19.91
N MET A 239 6.96 3.53 -20.21
CA MET A 239 7.82 3.49 -21.40
C MET A 239 8.87 2.37 -21.32
N GLN A 240 9.37 2.06 -20.12
CA GLN A 240 10.29 0.93 -19.92
C GLN A 240 9.64 -0.44 -20.18
N LEU A 241 8.40 -0.62 -19.71
CA LEU A 241 7.72 -1.93 -19.75
C LEU A 241 6.94 -2.16 -21.05
N TYR A 242 6.36 -1.10 -21.62
CA TYR A 242 5.32 -1.16 -22.65
C TYR A 242 5.73 -0.50 -23.96
N TYR A 243 7.03 -0.27 -24.17
CA TYR A 243 7.59 0.38 -25.37
C TYR A 243 7.00 -0.15 -26.69
N ILE A 244 6.80 -1.47 -26.78
CA ILE A 244 6.27 -2.15 -27.97
C ILE A 244 4.90 -1.64 -28.42
N PHE A 245 4.05 -1.19 -27.48
CA PHE A 245 2.74 -0.64 -27.82
C PHE A 245 2.82 0.79 -28.35
N PHE A 246 3.91 1.51 -28.07
CA PHE A 246 4.10 2.88 -28.50
C PHE A 246 4.90 3.00 -29.80
N THR A 247 5.75 2.02 -30.12
CA THR A 247 6.40 1.93 -31.44
C THR A 247 5.41 1.62 -32.56
N TYR A 248 4.44 0.74 -32.31
CA TYR A 248 3.40 0.41 -33.30
C TYR A 248 2.51 1.63 -33.62
N ILE A 249 2.17 2.43 -32.61
CA ILE A 249 1.37 3.66 -32.78
C ILE A 249 2.16 4.73 -33.55
N ALA A 250 3.46 4.89 -33.29
CA ALA A 250 4.31 5.83 -34.02
C ALA A 250 4.42 5.47 -35.53
N PHE A 251 4.35 4.18 -35.87
CA PHE A 251 4.41 3.71 -37.25
C PHE A 251 3.08 3.81 -38.01
N GLN A 252 1.93 3.72 -37.31
CA GLN A 252 0.61 3.78 -37.95
C GLN A 252 -0.05 5.17 -37.93
N ASN A 253 0.30 6.05 -36.99
CA ASN A 253 -0.35 7.34 -36.83
C ASN A 253 0.64 8.44 -36.45
N SER A 254 1.21 9.13 -37.45
CA SER A 254 2.12 10.27 -37.21
C SER A 254 1.44 11.49 -36.55
N ASN A 255 0.14 11.41 -36.24
CA ASN A 255 -0.69 12.51 -35.72
C ASN A 255 -1.18 12.32 -34.27
N TYR A 256 -1.01 11.14 -33.66
CA TYR A 256 -1.58 10.87 -32.32
C TYR A 256 -0.76 11.45 -31.16
N TRP A 257 0.55 11.62 -31.35
CA TRP A 257 1.46 12.21 -30.34
C TRP A 257 1.87 13.66 -30.64
N THR A 258 1.54 14.15 -31.85
CA THR A 258 1.83 15.52 -32.29
C THR A 258 0.64 16.47 -32.09
N GLY A 259 -0.57 15.94 -31.87
CA GLY A 259 -1.73 16.74 -31.46
C GLY A 259 -1.68 17.12 -29.98
N ASP A 260 -2.22 18.31 -29.66
CA ASP A 260 -2.26 19.04 -28.37
C ASP A 260 -2.77 18.28 -27.12
N HIS A 261 -2.81 16.95 -27.11
CA HIS A 261 -3.51 16.15 -26.11
C HIS A 261 -2.65 15.25 -25.22
N CYS A 262 -1.33 15.15 -25.41
CA CYS A 262 -0.55 14.26 -24.53
C CYS A 262 0.75 14.80 -23.93
N CYS A 263 1.57 15.63 -24.59
CA CYS A 263 2.84 16.05 -23.95
C CYS A 263 3.61 17.20 -24.62
N ASN A 264 2.98 18.04 -25.45
CA ASN A 264 3.76 18.92 -26.32
C ASN A 264 3.71 20.39 -25.86
N LYS A 265 4.69 20.75 -25.02
CA LYS A 265 5.35 22.07 -25.09
C LYS A 265 6.70 22.11 -24.36
N ASN A 266 6.92 21.29 -23.33
CA ASN A 266 8.15 21.36 -22.52
C ASN A 266 9.13 20.19 -22.67
N LEU A 267 8.72 19.02 -23.18
CA LEU A 267 9.65 17.88 -23.30
C LEU A 267 10.57 17.97 -24.53
N ASN A 268 10.07 18.52 -25.65
CA ASN A 268 10.83 18.64 -26.90
C ASN A 268 11.95 19.69 -26.85
N GLN A 269 11.89 20.67 -25.94
CA GLN A 269 12.95 21.67 -25.80
C GLN A 269 14.19 21.14 -25.04
N HIS A 270 14.04 20.09 -24.22
CA HIS A 270 15.16 19.56 -23.44
C HIS A 270 15.93 18.41 -24.12
N LEU A 271 15.33 17.73 -25.10
CA LEU A 271 15.96 16.59 -25.77
C LEU A 271 16.64 16.94 -27.11
N GLN A 272 16.55 18.18 -27.58
CA GLN A 272 17.28 18.65 -28.77
C GLN A 272 18.61 19.34 -28.42
N GLY A 273 19.04 19.28 -27.16
CA GLY A 273 20.26 19.95 -26.65
C GLY A 273 21.31 19.01 -26.06
N ILE A 274 21.23 17.69 -26.32
CA ILE A 274 22.26 16.69 -26.03
C ILE A 274 22.50 15.90 -27.32
#